data_AF-A0A7Y2BTL0-F1
#
_entry.id   AF-A0A7Y2BTL0-F1
#
_cell.length_a   1.000
_cell.length_b   1.000
_cell.length_c   1.000
_cell.angle_alpha   90.00
_cell.angle_beta   90.00
_cell.angle_gamma   90.00
#
_symmetry.space_group_name_H-M   'P 1'
#
loop_
_entity.id
_entity.type
_entity.pdbx_description
1 polymer ?
#
loop_
_entity_poly.entity_id
_entity_poly.type
_entity_poly.pdbx_seq_one_letter_code
_entity_poly.pdbx_strand_id
1 'polypeptide(L)'
;MLTLTAALLAGSLCLAVPQDARAGNIYDTPVLKRIKLDPGQRARVRKVLKRSDRELAVIFRKYGINPNAKPEFAKLRRASSELQAVETREKRKMKAIMSRDQYRAYLDLLQQTAARIIKATRTRP
;
A
#
# COMPACT_ATOMS: atom_id res chain seq x y z
N MET A 1 -36.60 39.90 27.06
CA MET A 1 -36.92 39.41 25.72
C MET A 1 -35.77 39.78 24.78
N LEU A 2 -34.95 38.78 24.42
CA LEU A 2 -34.73 38.30 23.04
C LEU A 2 -34.10 39.34 22.10
N THR A 3 -32.76 39.32 21.95
CA THR A 3 -31.98 38.81 20.78
C THR A 3 -32.14 39.67 19.52
N LEU A 4 -31.08 40.16 18.87
CA LEU A 4 -30.40 39.37 17.83
C LEU A 4 -28.98 39.93 17.54
N THR A 5 -27.97 39.10 17.77
CA THR A 5 -26.63 39.18 17.16
C THR A 5 -26.52 38.03 16.17
N ALA A 6 -26.18 38.31 14.91
CA ALA A 6 -25.76 37.29 13.96
C ALA A 6 -24.75 37.90 12.98
N ALA A 7 -23.48 37.82 13.37
CA ALA A 7 -22.34 38.16 12.54
C ALA A 7 -22.07 37.04 11.52
N LEU A 8 -21.76 37.49 10.32
CA LEU A 8 -21.17 36.80 9.16
C LEU A 8 -20.63 35.37 9.40
N LEU A 9 -21.28 34.41 8.72
CA LEU A 9 -20.69 33.12 8.36
C LEU A 9 -19.65 33.34 7.25
N ALA A 10 -18.39 33.50 7.63
CA ALA A 10 -17.26 33.39 6.71
C ALA A 10 -17.03 31.91 6.39
N GLY A 11 -17.29 31.55 5.13
CA GLY A 11 -17.03 30.23 4.58
C GLY A 11 -15.54 29.90 4.58
N SER A 12 -15.14 29.00 5.47
CA SER A 12 -13.94 28.19 5.29
C SER A 12 -14.35 26.93 4.54
N LEU A 13 -14.25 26.98 3.21
CA LEU A 13 -14.11 25.77 2.40
C LEU A 13 -12.80 25.11 2.82
N CYS A 14 -12.86 24.22 3.81
CA CYS A 14 -11.86 23.17 3.95
C CYS A 14 -11.94 22.35 2.67
N LEU A 15 -11.02 22.60 1.75
CA LEU A 15 -10.68 21.67 0.67
C LEU A 15 -10.42 20.33 1.33
N ALA A 16 -11.40 19.43 1.24
CA ALA A 16 -11.23 18.03 1.56
C ALA A 16 -10.13 17.52 0.63
N VAL A 17 -8.91 17.45 1.15
CA VAL A 17 -7.81 16.73 0.53
C VAL A 17 -8.37 15.33 0.24
N PRO A 18 -8.40 14.87 -1.02
CA PRO A 18 -8.93 13.55 -1.32
C PRO A 18 -8.14 12.54 -0.50
N GLN A 19 -8.86 11.96 0.45
CA GLN A 19 -8.43 10.87 1.31
C GLN A 19 -7.87 9.78 0.40
N ASP A 20 -6.63 9.35 0.70
CA ASP A 20 -5.90 8.25 0.09
C ASP A 20 -6.78 7.30 -0.76
N ALA A 21 -6.71 7.41 -2.09
CA ALA A 21 -7.26 6.42 -3.04
C ALA A 21 -6.58 5.03 -2.95
N ARG A 22 -5.94 4.72 -1.82
CA ARG A 22 -5.23 3.47 -1.49
C ARG A 22 -5.72 2.83 -0.20
N ALA A 23 -6.58 3.50 0.57
CA ALA A 23 -7.28 2.88 1.68
C ALA A 23 -8.30 1.86 1.12
N GLY A 24 -7.88 0.61 0.92
CA GLY A 24 -8.78 -0.47 0.45
C GLY A 24 -8.16 -1.53 -0.45
N ASN A 25 -6.92 -1.35 -0.93
CA ASN A 25 -6.26 -2.34 -1.77
C ASN A 25 -5.66 -3.48 -0.91
N ILE A 26 -6.11 -4.72 -1.11
CA ILE A 26 -5.63 -5.89 -0.36
C ILE A 26 -4.14 -6.21 -0.58
N TYR A 27 -3.58 -5.72 -1.69
CA TYR A 27 -2.16 -5.84 -2.04
C TYR A 27 -1.28 -4.78 -1.37
N ASP A 28 -1.85 -3.78 -0.69
CA ASP A 28 -1.07 -2.73 -0.01
C ASP A 28 -0.37 -3.28 1.24
N THR A 29 0.93 -2.95 1.35
CA THR A 29 1.74 -3.23 2.52
C THR A 29 2.05 -1.89 3.20
N PRO A 30 1.49 -1.61 4.40
CA PRO A 30 1.55 -0.29 5.03
C PRO A 30 2.90 -0.01 5.71
N VAL A 31 4.02 -0.22 5.00
CA VAL A 31 5.40 -0.09 5.50
C VAL A 31 5.65 1.29 6.11
N LEU A 32 5.27 2.36 5.41
CA LEU A 32 5.48 3.75 5.85
C LEU A 32 4.65 4.15 7.08
N LYS A 33 3.62 3.38 7.42
CA LYS A 33 2.76 3.62 8.59
C LYS A 33 3.15 2.74 9.78
N ARG A 34 3.67 1.53 9.53
CA ARG A 34 3.95 0.51 10.55
C ARG A 34 5.40 0.45 11.01
N ILE A 35 6.34 0.93 10.19
CA ILE A 35 7.77 0.92 10.53
C ILE A 35 8.21 2.34 10.84
N LYS A 36 8.83 2.54 12.02
CA LYS A 36 9.50 3.77 12.39
C LYS A 36 10.77 3.90 11.55
N LEU A 37 10.81 4.91 10.70
CA LEU A 37 11.92 5.22 9.79
C LEU A 37 12.36 6.66 10.06
N ASP A 38 13.66 6.92 10.07
CA ASP A 38 14.13 8.31 10.07
C ASP A 38 13.76 9.00 8.74
N PRO A 39 13.80 10.34 8.67
CA PRO A 39 13.41 11.07 7.47
C PRO A 39 14.15 10.65 6.18
N GLY A 40 15.46 10.37 6.29
CA GLY A 40 16.30 9.92 5.17
C GLY A 40 15.95 8.51 4.71
N GLN A 41 15.80 7.57 5.64
CA GLN A 41 15.27 6.24 5.34
C GLN A 41 13.90 6.30 4.69
N ARG A 42 12.98 7.09 5.26
CA ARG A 42 11.60 7.22 4.79
C ARG A 42 11.52 7.68 3.34
N ALA A 43 12.35 8.65 2.93
CA ALA A 43 12.43 9.12 1.55
C ALA A 43 12.90 8.00 0.59
N ARG A 44 13.94 7.25 0.98
CA ARG A 44 14.49 6.14 0.19
C ARG A 44 13.48 4.99 0.07
N VAL A 45 12.87 4.57 1.18
CA VAL A 45 11.82 3.54 1.20
C VAL A 45 10.65 3.93 0.31
N ARG A 46 10.17 5.18 0.40
CA ARG A 46 9.10 5.69 -0.47
C ARG A 46 9.44 5.58 -1.95
N LYS A 47 10.70 5.85 -2.33
CA LYS A 47 11.16 5.72 -3.72
C LYS A 47 11.16 4.26 -4.19
N VAL A 48 11.54 3.33 -3.31
CA VAL A 48 11.48 1.89 -3.59
C VAL A 48 10.04 1.44 -3.79
N LEU A 49 9.14 1.74 -2.84
CA LEU A 49 7.72 1.36 -2.92
C LEU A 49 7.05 1.93 -4.17
N LYS A 50 7.26 3.23 -4.48
CA LYS A 50 6.71 3.85 -5.70
C LYS A 50 7.16 3.14 -6.98
N ARG A 51 8.37 2.58 -7.00
CA ARG A 51 8.86 1.82 -8.15
C ARG A 51 8.18 0.45 -8.22
N SER A 52 8.12 -0.27 -7.10
CA SER A 52 7.42 -1.55 -7.04
C SER A 52 5.95 -1.41 -7.42
N ASP A 53 5.25 -0.38 -6.95
CA ASP A 53 3.85 -0.09 -7.31
C ASP A 53 3.68 0.04 -8.83
N ARG A 54 4.61 0.71 -9.52
CA ARG A 54 4.56 0.86 -10.98
C ARG A 54 4.81 -0.46 -11.69
N GLU A 55 5.77 -1.24 -11.22
CA GLU A 55 6.07 -2.57 -11.76
C GLU A 55 4.87 -3.52 -11.57
N LEU A 56 4.27 -3.54 -10.37
CA LEU A 56 3.07 -4.30 -10.07
C LEU A 56 1.88 -3.87 -10.92
N ALA A 57 1.67 -2.57 -11.13
CA ALA A 57 0.59 -2.07 -11.98
C ALA A 57 0.72 -2.56 -13.44
N VAL A 58 1.94 -2.64 -13.97
CA VAL A 58 2.20 -3.21 -15.31
C VAL A 58 1.85 -4.69 -15.35
N ILE A 59 2.30 -5.47 -14.37
CA ILE A 59 2.00 -6.91 -14.25
C ILE A 59 0.49 -7.12 -14.12
N PHE A 60 -0.17 -6.36 -13.25
CA PHE A 60 -1.60 -6.49 -13.03
C PHE A 60 -2.41 -6.23 -14.30
N ARG A 61 -2.04 -5.21 -15.09
CA ARG A 61 -2.63 -5.01 -16.42
C ARG A 61 -2.37 -6.17 -17.36
N LYS A 62 -1.12 -6.66 -17.45
CA LYS A 62 -0.73 -7.78 -18.31
C LYS A 62 -1.54 -9.05 -18.03
N TYR A 63 -1.84 -9.33 -16.76
CA TYR A 63 -2.56 -10.55 -16.35
C TYR A 63 -4.04 -10.33 -16.03
N GLY A 64 -4.59 -9.12 -16.27
CA GLY A 64 -5.99 -8.80 -15.99
C GLY A 64 -6.36 -8.91 -14.50
N ILE A 65 -5.42 -8.60 -13.59
CA ILE A 65 -5.63 -8.58 -12.14
C ILE A 65 -6.16 -7.19 -11.76
N ASN A 66 -7.35 -7.14 -11.17
CA ASN A 66 -7.90 -5.90 -10.61
C ASN A 66 -7.52 -5.80 -9.12
N PRO A 67 -6.70 -4.82 -8.70
CA PRO A 67 -6.27 -4.68 -7.30
C PRO A 67 -7.41 -4.33 -6.32
N ASN A 68 -8.53 -3.84 -6.84
CA ASN A 68 -9.70 -3.44 -6.05
C ASN A 68 -10.81 -4.51 -6.06
N ALA A 69 -10.62 -5.60 -6.80
CA ALA A 69 -11.53 -6.74 -6.80
C ALA A 69 -11.02 -7.82 -5.85
N LYS A 70 -11.89 -8.81 -5.60
CA LYS A 70 -11.49 -10.04 -4.93
C LYS A 70 -10.32 -10.69 -5.68
N PRO A 71 -9.23 -11.08 -4.99
CA PRO A 71 -8.10 -11.75 -5.64
C PRO A 71 -8.49 -13.07 -6.32
N GLU A 72 -8.04 -13.24 -7.56
CA GLU A 72 -8.22 -14.47 -8.31
C GLU A 72 -6.94 -15.32 -8.28
N PHE A 73 -7.00 -16.48 -7.63
CA PHE A 73 -5.83 -17.34 -7.45
C PHE A 73 -5.20 -17.78 -8.77
N ALA A 74 -6.00 -18.10 -9.79
CA ALA A 74 -5.50 -18.52 -11.09
C ALA A 74 -4.65 -17.43 -11.78
N LYS A 75 -5.09 -16.17 -11.72
CA LYS A 75 -4.35 -15.03 -12.29
C LYS A 75 -3.06 -14.76 -11.51
N LEU A 76 -3.14 -14.76 -10.18
CA LEU A 76 -1.96 -14.59 -9.31
C LEU A 76 -0.92 -15.70 -9.54
N ARG A 77 -1.37 -16.94 -9.73
CA ARG A 77 -0.49 -18.07 -10.05
C ARG A 77 0.24 -17.86 -11.38
N ARG A 78 -0.45 -17.39 -12.42
CA ARG A 78 0.16 -17.08 -13.72
C ARG A 78 1.16 -15.93 -13.65
N ALA A 79 0.90 -14.94 -12.80
CA ALA A 79 1.78 -13.78 -12.59
C ALA A 79 2.92 -14.05 -11.59
N SER A 80 2.94 -15.21 -10.90
CA SER A 80 3.74 -15.45 -9.70
C SER A 80 5.24 -15.17 -9.86
N SER A 81 5.87 -15.64 -10.95
CA SER A 81 7.29 -15.42 -11.20
C SER A 81 7.65 -13.93 -11.32
N GLU A 82 6.83 -13.15 -12.03
CA GLU A 82 7.05 -11.70 -12.18
C GLU A 82 6.82 -10.95 -10.86
N LEU A 83 5.79 -11.34 -10.10
CA LEU A 83 5.53 -10.78 -8.77
C LEU A 83 6.70 -11.06 -7.81
N GLN A 84 7.21 -12.29 -7.78
CA GLN A 84 8.38 -12.67 -6.98
C GLN A 84 9.65 -11.93 -7.40
N ALA A 85 9.81 -11.63 -8.69
CA ALA A 85 10.94 -10.86 -9.19
C ALA A 85 10.88 -9.40 -8.70
N VAL A 86 9.70 -8.78 -8.70
CA VAL A 86 9.49 -7.45 -8.11
C VAL A 86 9.79 -7.48 -6.61
N GLU A 87 9.20 -8.43 -5.88
CA GLU A 87 9.37 -8.57 -4.44
C GLU A 87 10.84 -8.80 -4.05
N THR A 88 11.57 -9.64 -4.78
CA THR A 88 12.99 -9.90 -4.55
C THR A 88 13.82 -8.63 -4.73
N ARG A 89 13.55 -7.84 -5.78
CA ARG A 89 14.24 -6.56 -6.00
C ARG A 89 13.91 -5.55 -4.91
N GLU A 90 12.65 -5.49 -4.47
CA GLU A 90 12.22 -4.63 -3.37
C GLU A 90 12.93 -5.02 -2.07
N LYS A 91 12.86 -6.28 -1.67
CA LYS A 91 13.53 -6.84 -0.48
C LYS A 91 15.01 -6.49 -0.45
N ARG A 92 15.73 -6.69 -1.56
CA ARG A 92 17.16 -6.34 -1.66
C ARG A 92 17.42 -4.87 -1.39
N LYS A 93 16.58 -3.97 -1.94
CA LYS A 93 16.71 -2.53 -1.72
C LYS A 93 16.34 -2.13 -0.30
N MET A 94 15.27 -2.70 0.26
CA MET A 94 14.86 -2.45 1.64
C MET A 94 15.95 -2.87 2.64
N LYS A 95 16.58 -4.04 2.44
CA LYS A 95 17.70 -4.52 3.26
C LYS A 95 18.89 -3.57 3.28
N ALA A 96 19.12 -2.82 2.19
CA ALA A 96 20.20 -1.84 2.09
C ALA A 96 19.85 -0.44 2.66
N ILE A 97 18.60 -0.22 3.07
CA ILE A 97 18.11 1.05 3.63
C ILE A 97 17.84 0.92 5.12
N MET A 98 17.21 -0.19 5.51
CA MET A 98 16.69 -0.43 6.83
C MET A 98 17.73 -1.09 7.74
N SER A 99 17.59 -0.86 9.05
CA SER A 99 18.30 -1.66 10.06
C SER A 99 17.80 -3.12 10.04
N ARG A 100 18.52 -4.01 10.72
CA ARG A 100 18.15 -5.43 10.83
C ARG A 100 16.73 -5.63 11.34
N ASP A 101 16.34 -4.89 12.38
CA ASP A 101 15.02 -5.07 13.03
C ASP A 101 13.90 -4.41 12.22
N GLN A 102 14.16 -3.25 11.60
CA GLN A 102 13.23 -2.66 10.63
C GLN A 102 12.99 -3.60 9.45
N TYR A 103 14.06 -4.24 8.94
CA TYR A 103 13.94 -5.17 7.82
C TYR A 103 13.16 -6.44 8.20
N ARG A 104 13.35 -6.98 9.43
CA ARG A 104 12.54 -8.08 9.95
C ARG A 104 11.05 -7.70 10.01
N ALA A 105 10.73 -6.54 10.60
CA ALA A 105 9.36 -6.05 10.65
C ALA A 105 8.76 -5.87 9.24
N TYR A 106 9.56 -5.42 8.27
CA TYR A 106 9.14 -5.35 6.87
C TYR A 106 8.80 -6.73 6.29
N LEU A 107 9.62 -7.76 6.53
CA LEU A 107 9.32 -9.13 6.09
C LEU A 107 8.04 -9.67 6.72
N ASP A 108 7.80 -9.39 8.00
CA ASP A 108 6.56 -9.79 8.68
C ASP A 108 5.34 -9.13 8.06
N LEU A 109 5.44 -7.85 7.68
CA LEU A 109 4.35 -7.15 6.98
C LEU A 109 4.05 -7.78 5.62
N LEU A 110 5.08 -8.18 4.84
CA LEU A 110 4.86 -8.88 3.58
C LEU A 110 4.16 -10.23 3.79
N GLN A 111 4.56 -10.98 4.81
CA GLN A 111 3.93 -12.25 5.15
C GLN A 111 2.46 -12.06 5.53
N GLN A 112 2.15 -11.03 6.31
CA GLN A 112 0.77 -10.67 6.67
C GLN A 112 -0.06 -10.28 5.43
N THR A 113 0.51 -9.49 4.51
CA THR A 113 -0.15 -9.16 3.24
C THR A 113 -0.42 -10.43 2.41
N ALA A 114 0.57 -11.31 2.27
CA ALA A 114 0.40 -12.58 1.56
C ALA A 114 -0.69 -13.46 2.18
N ALA A 115 -0.71 -13.59 3.51
CA ALA A 115 -1.74 -14.33 4.23
C ALA A 115 -3.14 -13.73 4.00
N ARG A 116 -3.26 -12.40 3.97
CA ARG A 116 -4.52 -11.69 3.67
C ARG A 116 -5.01 -11.99 2.26
N ILE A 117 -4.12 -11.93 1.26
CA ILE A 117 -4.44 -12.25 -0.14
C ILE A 117 -4.90 -13.70 -0.25
N ILE A 118 -4.15 -14.65 0.32
CA ILE A 118 -4.50 -16.08 0.30
C ILE A 118 -5.86 -16.30 0.96
N LYS A 119 -6.11 -15.71 2.14
CA LYS A 119 -7.41 -15.79 2.81
C LYS A 119 -8.53 -15.29 1.90
N ALA A 120 -8.37 -14.13 1.27
CA ALA A 120 -9.38 -13.55 0.38
C ALA A 120 -9.62 -14.35 -0.90
N THR A 121 -8.63 -15.13 -1.39
CA THR A 121 -8.87 -16.06 -2.51
C THR A 121 -9.80 -17.23 -2.12
N ARG A 122 -9.88 -17.57 -0.84
CA ARG A 122 -10.60 -18.75 -0.32
C ARG A 122 -12.02 -18.45 0.18
N THR A 123 -12.27 -17.24 0.69
CA THR A 123 -13.61 -16.84 1.14
C THR A 123 -14.55 -16.78 -0.05
N ARG A 124 -15.72 -17.44 -0.03
CA ARG A 124 -16.77 -17.24 -1.06
C ARG A 124 -17.32 -15.80 -0.96
N PRO A 125 -17.72 -15.18 -2.09
CA PRO A 125 -18.35 -13.86 -2.06
C PRO A 125 -19.67 -13.90 -1.29
#